data_AF-A0A6M3J1T7-F1
#
_entry.id   AF-A0A6M3J1T7-F1
#
_cell.length_a   1.000
_cell.length_b   1.000
_cell.length_c   1.000
_cell.angle_alpha   90.00
_cell.angle_beta   90.00
_cell.angle_gamma   90.00
#
_symmetry.space_group_name_H-M   'P 1'
#
loop_
_entity.id
_entity.type
_entity.pdbx_description
1 polymer ?
#
loop_
_entity_poly.entity_id
_entity_poly.type
_entity_poly.pdbx_seq_one_letter_code
_entity_poly.pdbx_strand_id
1 'polypeptide(L)'
;MLQRLNPNVFTWQLWRCGSLLDLGVLTNRTAWIVERKRILRKHAVGYCDARQLACRPKEKHYAVMYFKDGIEFWSHLRVNEFEKVFADE
;
A
#
# COMPACT_ATOMS: atom_id res chain seq x y z
N MET A 1 -5.08 5.35 12.84
CA MET A 1 -5.90 5.21 11.61
C MET A 1 -5.26 5.90 10.40
N LEU A 2 -5.04 5.16 9.30
CA LEU A 2 -4.43 5.67 8.05
C LEU A 2 -5.43 6.55 7.28
N GLN A 3 -4.97 7.65 6.67
CA GLN A 3 -5.87 8.57 5.94
C GLN A 3 -6.26 8.05 4.55
N ARG A 4 -7.49 8.37 4.11
CA ARG A 4 -7.95 8.07 2.75
C ARG A 4 -7.50 9.16 1.77
N LEU A 5 -6.87 8.76 0.67
CA LEU A 5 -6.38 9.64 -0.38
C LEU A 5 -7.35 9.70 -1.56
N ASN A 6 -7.24 10.78 -2.34
CA ASN A 6 -7.93 10.89 -3.63
C ASN A 6 -7.30 9.89 -4.62
N PRO A 7 -8.07 8.99 -5.26
CA PRO A 7 -7.54 8.03 -6.23
C PRO A 7 -6.72 8.65 -7.38
N ASN A 8 -6.96 9.92 -7.72
CA ASN A 8 -6.26 10.62 -8.80
C ASN A 8 -4.78 10.89 -8.51
N VAL A 9 -4.34 10.79 -7.24
CA VAL A 9 -2.92 10.95 -6.91
C VAL A 9 -2.12 9.66 -7.20
N PHE A 10 -2.81 8.55 -7.47
CA PHE A 10 -2.17 7.34 -7.99
C PHE A 10 -1.93 7.51 -9.49
N THR A 11 -0.65 7.55 -9.88
CA THR A 11 -0.24 7.69 -11.29
C THR A 11 0.61 6.51 -11.73
N TRP A 12 0.69 6.27 -13.05
CA TRP A 12 1.58 5.25 -13.60
C TRP A 12 3.05 5.47 -13.21
N GLN A 13 3.47 6.72 -13.03
CA GLN A 13 4.82 7.08 -12.59
C GLN A 13 5.07 6.57 -11.18
N LEU A 14 4.23 6.97 -10.21
CA LEU A 14 4.38 6.58 -8.81
C LEU A 14 4.17 5.07 -8.60
N TRP A 15 3.34 4.42 -9.41
CA TRP A 15 3.18 2.96 -9.34
C TRP A 15 4.48 2.20 -9.66
N ARG A 16 5.33 2.71 -10.55
CA ARG A 16 6.58 2.05 -10.96
C ARG A 16 7.79 2.43 -10.09
N CYS A 17 7.63 3.39 -9.18
CA CYS A 17 8.73 3.93 -8.38
C CYS A 17 9.18 3.02 -7.22
N GLY A 18 8.52 1.89 -6.98
CA GLY A 18 8.92 0.96 -5.92
C GLY A 18 7.93 -0.18 -5.70
N SER A 19 8.19 -0.95 -4.64
CA SER A 19 7.45 -2.14 -4.24
C SER A 19 7.56 -2.39 -2.74
N LEU A 20 6.87 -3.40 -2.23
CA LEU A 20 7.02 -3.78 -0.82
C LEU A 20 8.41 -4.35 -0.50
N LEU A 21 9.17 -4.80 -1.51
CA LEU A 21 10.56 -5.25 -1.34
C LEU A 21 11.43 -4.11 -0.80
N ASP A 22 11.17 -2.87 -1.26
CA ASP A 22 11.87 -1.68 -0.81
C ASP A 22 11.62 -1.36 0.67
N LEU A 23 10.58 -1.95 1.27
CA LEU A 23 10.26 -1.88 2.70
C LEU A 23 10.71 -3.12 3.48
N GLY A 24 11.44 -4.05 2.83
CA GLY A 24 11.90 -5.30 3.44
C GLY A 24 10.85 -6.41 3.51
N VAL A 25 9.77 -6.32 2.72
CA VAL A 25 8.78 -7.40 2.55
C VAL A 25 9.22 -8.30 1.40
N LEU A 26 10.03 -9.31 1.71
CA LEU A 26 10.68 -10.17 0.71
C LEU A 26 9.73 -11.07 -0.08
N THR A 27 8.50 -11.28 0.41
CA THR A 27 7.51 -12.13 -0.27
C THR A 27 6.12 -11.50 -0.21
N ASN A 28 5.32 -11.74 -1.25
CA ASN A 28 3.92 -11.29 -1.30
C ASN A 28 2.96 -12.24 -0.55
N ARG A 29 3.47 -13.09 0.35
CA ARG A 29 2.63 -13.96 1.17
C ARG A 29 2.00 -13.13 2.28
N THR A 30 0.69 -13.31 2.50
CA THR A 30 -0.07 -12.59 3.53
C THR A 30 0.60 -12.63 4.91
N ALA A 31 1.14 -13.78 5.34
CA ALA A 31 1.82 -13.90 6.63
C ALA A 31 3.02 -12.94 6.75
N TRP A 32 3.87 -12.86 5.71
CA TRP A 32 5.03 -11.98 5.68
C TRP A 32 4.67 -10.50 5.69
N ILE A 33 3.61 -10.12 4.95
CA ILE A 33 3.08 -8.75 4.95
C ILE A 33 2.62 -8.37 6.37
N VAL A 34 1.89 -9.26 7.04
CA VAL A 34 1.35 -9.03 8.38
C VAL A 34 2.46 -8.98 9.44
N GLU A 35 3.46 -9.86 9.38
CA GLU A 35 4.64 -9.83 10.26
C GLU A 35 5.42 -8.51 10.15
N ARG A 36 5.36 -7.86 8.98
CA ARG A 36 5.98 -6.57 8.70
C ARG A 36 5.05 -5.37 8.91
N LYS A 37 3.91 -5.54 9.60
CA LYS A 37 2.95 -4.44 9.85
C LYS A 37 3.60 -3.17 10.42
N ARG A 38 4.57 -3.29 11.33
CA ARG A 38 5.26 -2.12 11.93
C ARG A 38 6.02 -1.28 10.90
N ILE A 39 6.73 -1.92 9.96
CA ILE A 39 7.48 -1.19 8.92
C ILE A 39 6.53 -0.63 7.87
N LEU A 40 5.48 -1.38 7.51
CA LEU A 40 4.45 -0.90 6.59
C LEU A 40 3.73 0.33 7.13
N ARG A 41 3.30 0.31 8.40
CA ARG A 41 2.69 1.47 9.06
C ARG A 41 3.62 2.67 9.10
N LYS A 42 4.89 2.48 9.49
CA LYS A 42 5.88 3.56 9.61
C LYS A 42 6.02 4.36 8.31
N HIS A 43 5.95 3.69 7.16
CA HIS A 43 6.16 4.31 5.85
C HIS A 43 4.87 4.63 5.10
N ALA A 44 3.70 4.22 5.61
CA ALA A 44 2.44 4.45 4.93
C ALA A 44 2.01 5.93 5.05
N VAL A 45 1.65 6.53 3.93
CA VAL A 45 1.16 7.92 3.86
C VAL A 45 -0.36 7.97 3.81
N GLY A 46 -0.98 7.03 3.11
CA GLY A 46 -2.43 6.97 2.96
C GLY A 46 -2.86 5.82 2.06
N TYR A 47 -4.16 5.67 1.85
CA TYR A 47 -4.72 4.59 1.03
C TYR A 47 -5.96 5.02 0.25
N CYS A 48 -6.33 4.27 -0.77
CA CYS A 48 -7.63 4.38 -1.43
C CYS A 48 -8.14 3.02 -1.92
N ASP A 49 -9.43 2.94 -2.24
CA ASP A 49 -10.02 1.74 -2.84
C ASP A 49 -9.40 1.52 -4.23
N ALA A 50 -8.77 0.37 -4.42
CA ALA A 50 -8.07 0.08 -5.66
C ALA A 50 -9.01 -0.01 -6.87
N ARG A 51 -10.33 -0.19 -6.68
CA ARG A 51 -11.33 -0.16 -7.77
C ARG A 51 -11.54 1.24 -8.34
N GLN A 52 -11.20 2.28 -7.57
CA GLN A 52 -11.39 3.68 -7.96
C GLN A 52 -10.18 4.24 -8.72
N LEU A 53 -9.11 3.46 -8.90
CA LEU A 53 -7.91 3.90 -9.60
C LEU A 53 -8.15 3.99 -11.10
N ALA A 54 -7.74 5.10 -11.72
CA ALA A 54 -7.73 5.24 -13.17
C ALA A 54 -6.72 4.30 -13.85
N CYS A 55 -5.62 3.97 -13.17
CA CYS A 55 -4.64 3.00 -13.66
C CYS A 55 -4.50 1.79 -12.74
N ARG A 56 -4.52 0.60 -13.37
CA ARG A 56 -4.43 -0.72 -12.71
C ARG A 56 -5.50 -0.93 -11.63
N PRO A 57 -6.79 -0.68 -11.90
CA PRO A 57 -7.84 -0.92 -10.93
C PRO A 57 -7.88 -2.40 -10.52
N LYS A 58 -8.19 -2.67 -9.24
CA LYS A 58 -8.21 -4.04 -8.73
C LYS A 58 -9.29 -4.24 -7.68
N GLU A 59 -10.15 -5.23 -7.91
CA GLU A 59 -11.16 -5.61 -6.92
C GLU A 59 -10.56 -6.28 -5.69
N LYS A 60 -11.23 -6.15 -4.54
CA LYS A 60 -10.83 -6.77 -3.25
C LYS A 60 -9.43 -6.34 -2.79
N HIS A 61 -9.00 -5.15 -3.19
CA HIS A 61 -7.72 -4.57 -2.79
C HIS A 61 -7.88 -3.11 -2.38
N TYR A 62 -6.97 -2.68 -1.51
CA TYR A 62 -6.66 -1.27 -1.29
C TYR A 62 -5.31 -0.97 -1.94
N ALA A 63 -5.19 0.24 -2.49
CA ALA A 63 -3.91 0.79 -2.89
C ALA A 63 -3.37 1.66 -1.76
N VAL A 64 -2.16 1.37 -1.31
CA VAL A 64 -1.49 2.06 -0.21
C VAL A 64 -0.28 2.81 -0.75
N MET A 65 -0.18 4.08 -0.40
CA MET A 65 0.98 4.91 -0.70
C MET A 65 2.01 4.78 0.41
N TYR A 66 3.27 4.61 0.02
CA TYR A 66 4.40 4.59 0.92
C TYR A 66 5.38 5.69 0.57
N PHE A 67 6.07 6.23 1.58
CA PHE A 67 7.17 7.17 1.42
C PHE A 67 8.41 6.66 2.15
N LYS A 68 9.51 6.50 1.39
CA LYS A 68 10.79 6.06 1.93
C LYS A 68 11.92 6.68 1.10
N ASP A 69 12.94 7.19 1.78
CA ASP A 69 14.17 7.73 1.16
C ASP A 69 13.90 8.76 0.05
N GLY A 70 12.90 9.62 0.25
CA GLY A 70 12.51 10.66 -0.71
C GLY A 70 11.63 10.19 -1.88
N ILE A 71 11.25 8.91 -1.91
CA ILE A 71 10.48 8.30 -2.99
C ILE A 71 9.08 7.92 -2.49
N GLU A 72 8.07 8.33 -3.24
CA GLU A 72 6.71 7.85 -3.10
C GLU A 72 6.43 6.71 -4.08
N PHE A 73 5.79 5.65 -3.60
CA PHE A 73 5.33 4.57 -4.46
C PHE A 73 4.07 3.92 -3.92
N TRP A 74 3.37 3.21 -4.80
CA TRP A 74 2.11 2.56 -4.47
C TRP A 74 2.19 1.05 -4.53
N SER A 75 1.60 0.37 -3.56
CA SER A 75 1.38 -1.08 -3.61
C SER A 75 -0.06 -1.46 -3.32
N HIS A 76 -0.49 -2.57 -3.90
CA HIS A 76 -1.81 -3.13 -3.67
C HIS A 76 -1.73 -4.17 -2.55
N LEU A 77 -2.58 -4.02 -1.54
CA LEU A 77 -2.82 -5.03 -0.51
C LEU A 77 -4.22 -5.59 -0.70
N ARG A 78 -4.40 -6.90 -0.47
CA ARG A 78 -5.75 -7.47 -0.37
C ARG A 78 -6.48 -6.83 0.81
N VAL A 79 -7.81 -6.79 0.76
CA VAL A 79 -8.62 -6.25 1.87
C VAL A 79 -8.23 -6.89 3.21
N ASN A 80 -8.09 -8.22 3.25
CA ASN A 80 -7.71 -8.93 4.48
C ASN A 80 -6.27 -8.66 4.96
N GLU A 81 -5.35 -8.34 4.04
CA GLU A 81 -3.98 -7.92 4.38
C GLU A 81 -3.98 -6.51 4.95
N PHE A 82 -4.72 -5.61 4.30
CA PHE A 82 -4.88 -4.23 4.74
C PHE A 82 -5.49 -4.16 6.14
N GLU A 83 -6.58 -4.89 6.40
CA GLU A 83 -7.23 -4.93 7.71
C GLU A 83 -6.27 -5.42 8.80
N LYS A 84 -5.57 -6.54 8.57
CA LYS A 84 -4.58 -7.07 9.53
C LYS A 84 -3.38 -6.13 9.76
N VAL A 85 -3.06 -5.30 8.77
CA VAL A 85 -1.96 -4.33 8.90
C VAL A 85 -2.44 -3.03 9.52
N PHE A 86 -3.64 -2.53 9.25
CA PHE A 86 -4.03 -1.13 9.57
C PHE A 86 -5.30 -0.96 10.42
N ALA A 87 -6.07 -2.01 10.73
CA ALA A 87 -7.33 -1.87 11.48
C ALA A 87 -7.14 -1.65 12.99
N ASP A 88 -6.04 -2.11 13.58
CA ASP A 88 -5.80 -2.06 15.04
C ASP A 88 -5.17 -0.74 15.53
N GLU A 89 -5.45 0.41 14.89
CA GLU A 89 -4.90 1.73 15.27
C GLU A 89 -5.88 2.90 15.11
#